data_AF-A0A934QM82-F1
#
_entry.id   AF-A0A934QM82-F1
#
_cell.length_a   1.000
_cell.length_b   1.000
_cell.length_c   1.000
_cell.angle_alpha   90.00
_cell.angle_beta   90.00
_cell.angle_gamma   90.00
#
_symmetry.space_group_name_H-M   'P 1'
#
loop_
_entity.id
_entity.type
_entity.pdbx_description
1 polymer ?
#
loop_
_entity_poly.entity_id
_entity_poly.type
_entity_poly.pdbx_seq_one_letter_code
_entity_poly.pdbx_strand_id
1 'polypeptide(L)'
;MPDPDEPSPLKGLGERIAARRAEHARQQGQKSSLASTSGLGLGLRIATELVSALAVGVGIGLILDTWLNTAPWLLITFFILGAGAGMTNLIRTAKEADAAQARERAEAAAQSQSARRETDTRADRDG
;
A
#
# COMPACT_ATOMS: atom_id res chain seq x y z
N MET A 1 -35.93 -31.01 19.84
CA MET A 1 -34.89 -29.98 20.07
C MET A 1 -33.64 -30.46 19.36
N PRO A 2 -33.10 -29.71 18.39
CA PRO A 2 -31.83 -30.03 17.71
C PRO A 2 -30.65 -29.86 18.66
N ASP A 3 -29.69 -30.78 18.60
CA ASP A 3 -28.52 -30.85 19.49
C ASP A 3 -27.54 -29.67 19.29
N PRO A 4 -26.87 -29.19 20.36
CA PRO A 4 -25.98 -28.02 20.35
C PRO A 4 -24.56 -28.27 19.80
N ASP A 5 -24.27 -29.44 19.23
CA ASP A 5 -22.90 -29.87 18.86
C ASP A 5 -22.64 -29.96 17.34
N GLU A 6 -23.32 -29.17 16.50
CA GLU A 6 -22.90 -29.01 15.10
C GLU A 6 -21.75 -27.98 14.98
N PRO A 7 -20.57 -28.37 14.46
CA PRO A 7 -19.49 -27.42 14.23
C PRO A 7 -19.94 -26.35 13.24
N SER A 8 -20.09 -25.12 13.74
CA SER A 8 -20.53 -23.98 12.94
C SER A 8 -19.72 -23.86 11.64
N PRO A 9 -20.34 -23.94 10.45
CA PRO A 9 -19.65 -23.89 9.15
C PRO A 9 -18.83 -22.61 8.92
N LEU A 10 -19.08 -21.58 9.75
CA LEU A 10 -18.35 -20.33 9.81
C LEU A 10 -16.89 -20.50 10.29
N LYS A 11 -16.60 -21.50 11.13
CA LYS A 11 -15.26 -21.73 11.68
C LYS A 11 -14.29 -22.21 10.59
N GLY A 12 -14.71 -23.17 9.76
CA GLY A 12 -13.91 -23.67 8.63
C GLY A 12 -13.76 -22.65 7.48
N LEU A 13 -14.72 -21.75 7.32
CA LEU A 13 -14.59 -20.61 6.40
C LEU A 13 -13.59 -19.57 6.93
N GLY A 14 -13.63 -19.26 8.23
CA GLY A 14 -12.67 -18.38 8.88
C GLY A 14 -11.23 -18.88 8.73
N GLU A 15 -11.02 -20.19 8.87
CA GLU A 15 -9.71 -20.82 8.72
C GLU A 15 -9.21 -20.78 7.26
N ARG A 16 -10.09 -21.02 6.28
CA ARG A 16 -9.76 -20.88 4.86
C ARG A 16 -9.46 -19.43 4.45
N ILE A 17 -10.20 -18.47 4.99
CA ILE A 17 -9.94 -17.03 4.75
C ILE A 17 -8.63 -16.61 5.42
N ALA A 18 -8.36 -17.09 6.65
CA ALA A 18 -7.13 -16.84 7.37
C ALA A 18 -5.91 -17.42 6.63
N ALA A 19 -6.02 -18.66 6.12
CA ALA A 19 -4.98 -19.29 5.32
C ALA A 19 -4.70 -18.53 4.01
N ARG A 20 -5.76 -18.14 3.26
CA ARG A 20 -5.63 -17.34 2.04
C ARG A 20 -5.06 -15.94 2.31
N ARG A 21 -5.46 -15.29 3.41
CA ARG A 21 -4.88 -14.00 3.83
C ARG A 21 -3.41 -14.14 4.20
N ALA A 22 -3.03 -15.23 4.87
CA ALA A 22 -1.63 -15.51 5.19
C ALA A 22 -0.79 -15.78 3.92
N GLU A 23 -1.33 -16.45 2.91
CA GLU A 23 -0.70 -16.62 1.60
C GLU A 23 -0.53 -15.29 0.86
N HIS A 24 -1.58 -14.44 0.83
CA HIS A 24 -1.51 -13.10 0.23
C HIS A 24 -0.53 -12.18 0.98
N ALA A 25 -0.50 -12.24 2.31
CA ALA A 25 0.46 -11.51 3.13
C ALA A 25 1.89 -12.01 2.91
N ARG A 26 2.09 -13.31 2.66
CA ARG A 26 3.39 -13.88 2.28
C ARG A 26 3.83 -13.51 0.88
N GLN A 27 2.93 -13.46 -0.11
CA GLN A 27 3.29 -13.02 -1.47
C GLN A 27 3.59 -11.50 -1.52
N GLN A 28 2.82 -10.69 -0.79
CA GLN A 28 3.14 -9.27 -0.58
C GLN A 28 4.45 -9.11 0.21
N GLY A 29 4.65 -9.92 1.25
CA GLY A 29 5.86 -9.95 2.07
C GLY A 29 7.10 -10.42 1.32
N GLN A 30 6.98 -11.34 0.35
CA GLN A 30 8.10 -11.83 -0.45
C GLN A 30 8.50 -10.83 -1.54
N LYS A 31 7.51 -10.15 -2.17
CA LYS A 31 7.77 -8.96 -3.01
C LYS A 31 8.35 -7.79 -2.20
N SER A 32 7.93 -7.65 -0.93
CA SER A 32 8.44 -6.66 0.03
C SER A 32 9.85 -7.01 0.58
N SER A 33 10.21 -8.30 0.64
CA SER A 33 11.51 -8.76 1.12
C SER A 33 12.65 -8.47 0.13
N LEU A 34 12.39 -8.51 -1.18
CA LEU A 34 13.30 -7.93 -2.19
C LEU A 34 13.35 -6.39 -2.12
N ALA A 35 12.32 -5.77 -1.56
CA ALA A 35 12.17 -4.32 -1.43
C ALA A 35 12.65 -3.75 -0.09
N SER A 36 13.21 -4.58 0.81
CA SER A 36 13.61 -4.19 2.18
C SER A 36 14.86 -3.29 2.26
N THR A 37 15.32 -2.75 1.13
CA THR A 37 16.07 -1.48 1.12
C THR A 37 15.02 -0.36 1.04
N SER A 38 14.65 0.23 2.18
CA SER A 38 13.45 1.08 2.37
C SER A 38 13.19 2.15 1.28
N GLY A 39 14.21 2.64 0.57
CA GLY A 39 14.06 3.55 -0.58
C GLY A 39 13.80 2.89 -1.94
N LEU A 40 14.35 1.69 -2.20
CA LEU A 40 14.19 0.98 -3.48
C LEU A 40 12.77 0.46 -3.68
N GLY A 41 12.14 -0.04 -2.62
CA GLY A 41 10.75 -0.50 -2.66
C GLY A 41 9.75 0.58 -3.02
N LEU A 42 9.90 1.75 -2.40
CA LEU A 42 9.07 2.92 -2.68
C LEU A 42 9.31 3.44 -4.10
N GLY A 43 10.57 3.56 -4.51
CA GLY A 43 10.94 3.98 -5.88
C GLY A 43 10.39 3.05 -6.95
N LEU A 44 10.47 1.73 -6.75
CA LEU A 44 9.92 0.75 -7.67
C LEU A 44 8.40 0.86 -7.77
N ARG A 45 7.70 0.99 -6.63
CA ARG A 45 6.24 1.17 -6.62
C ARG A 45 5.83 2.40 -7.41
N ILE A 46 6.46 3.54 -7.15
CA ILE A 46 6.25 4.80 -7.87
C ILE A 46 6.49 4.62 -9.38
N ALA A 47 7.60 4.00 -9.76
CA ALA A 47 7.91 3.74 -11.16
C ALA A 47 6.84 2.85 -11.81
N THR A 48 6.39 1.78 -11.14
CA THR A 48 5.33 0.92 -11.68
C THR A 48 3.99 1.62 -11.78
N GLU A 49 3.64 2.51 -10.83
CA GLU A 49 2.42 3.31 -10.91
C GLU A 49 2.45 4.23 -12.14
N LEU A 50 3.56 4.93 -12.38
CA LEU A 50 3.73 5.78 -13.56
C LEU A 50 3.71 4.98 -14.87
N VAL A 51 4.50 3.90 -14.97
CA VAL A 51 4.58 3.07 -16.17
C VAL A 51 3.23 2.43 -16.49
N SER A 52 2.49 1.96 -15.48
CA SER A 52 1.15 1.40 -15.68
C SER A 52 0.15 2.42 -16.22
N ALA A 53 0.14 3.65 -15.67
CA ALA A 53 -0.77 4.69 -16.11
C ALA A 53 -0.48 5.13 -17.55
N LEU A 54 0.80 5.28 -17.89
CA LEU A 54 1.24 5.57 -19.25
C LEU A 54 0.92 4.42 -20.22
N ALA A 55 1.19 3.17 -19.83
CA ALA A 55 0.90 2.00 -20.66
C ALA A 55 -0.59 1.89 -20.99
N VAL A 56 -1.47 2.14 -20.01
CA VAL A 56 -2.92 2.17 -20.22
C VAL A 56 -3.33 3.31 -21.14
N GLY A 57 -2.83 4.54 -20.90
CA GLY A 57 -3.14 5.69 -21.75
C GLY A 57 -2.69 5.50 -23.20
N VAL A 58 -1.45 5.06 -23.41
CA VAL A 58 -0.90 4.77 -24.75
C VAL A 58 -1.65 3.61 -25.40
N GLY A 59 -1.93 2.53 -24.67
CA GLY A 59 -2.66 1.38 -25.18
C GLY A 59 -4.05 1.76 -25.68
N ILE A 60 -4.82 2.50 -24.87
CA ILE A 60 -6.15 3.00 -25.25
C ILE A 60 -6.04 3.96 -26.44
N GLY A 61 -5.10 4.91 -26.40
CA GLY A 61 -4.89 5.88 -27.46
C GLY A 61 -4.59 5.23 -28.81
N LEU A 62 -3.70 4.22 -28.84
CA LEU A 62 -3.35 3.48 -30.05
C LEU A 62 -4.54 2.68 -30.61
N ILE A 63 -5.30 2.00 -29.75
CA ILE A 63 -6.48 1.23 -30.16
C ILE A 63 -7.51 2.17 -30.79
N LEU A 64 -7.77 3.32 -30.15
CA LEU A 64 -8.71 4.32 -30.65
C LEU A 64 -8.24 4.96 -31.97
N ASP A 65 -6.97 5.38 -32.06
CA ASP A 65 -6.45 5.97 -33.29
C ASP A 65 -6.52 5.00 -34.48
N THR A 66 -6.29 3.70 -34.24
CA THR A 66 -6.41 2.66 -35.27
C THR A 66 -7.87 2.42 -35.68
N TRP A 67 -8.80 2.44 -34.74
CA TRP A 67 -10.23 2.21 -35.01
C TRP A 67 -10.90 3.39 -35.72
N LEU A 68 -10.58 4.61 -35.31
CA LEU A 68 -11.14 5.84 -35.89
C LEU A 68 -10.34 6.34 -37.10
N ASN A 69 -9.23 5.67 -37.42
CA ASN A 69 -8.29 6.05 -38.47
C ASN A 69 -7.82 7.51 -38.32
N THR A 70 -7.76 7.99 -37.07
CA THR A 70 -7.34 9.33 -36.73
C THR A 70 -5.81 9.41 -36.74
N ALA A 71 -5.27 10.54 -37.17
CA ALA A 71 -3.88 10.91 -36.87
C ALA A 71 -3.67 10.83 -35.33
N PRO A 72 -2.41 10.75 -34.81
CA PRO A 72 -2.10 10.36 -33.42
C PRO A 72 -2.53 11.37 -32.33
N TRP A 73 -3.60 12.12 -32.56
CA TRP A 73 -4.25 13.05 -31.68
C TRP A 73 -4.84 12.37 -30.45
N LEU A 74 -5.54 11.22 -30.60
CA LEU A 74 -6.11 10.54 -29.43
C LEU A 74 -5.00 9.96 -28.57
N LEU A 75 -3.95 9.40 -29.16
CA LEU A 75 -2.75 9.00 -28.42
C LEU A 75 -2.17 10.15 -27.61
N ILE A 76 -1.96 11.33 -28.21
CA ILE A 76 -1.41 12.49 -27.48
C ILE A 76 -2.33 12.89 -26.31
N THR A 77 -3.65 12.97 -26.55
CA THR A 77 -4.61 13.30 -25.49
C THR A 77 -4.59 12.26 -24.38
N PHE A 78 -4.70 10.97 -24.70
CA PHE A 78 -4.71 9.90 -23.71
C PHE A 78 -3.35 9.72 -23.01
N PHE A 79 -2.24 10.05 -23.66
CA PHE A 79 -0.93 10.11 -23.03
C PHE A 79 -0.87 11.18 -21.95
N ILE A 80 -1.35 12.41 -22.24
CA ILE A 80 -1.41 13.49 -21.24
C ILE A 80 -2.34 13.12 -20.09
N LEU A 81 -3.51 12.55 -20.38
CA LEU A 81 -4.45 12.07 -19.36
C LEU A 81 -3.82 10.97 -18.50
N GLY A 82 -3.15 9.99 -19.11
CA GLY A 82 -2.45 8.91 -18.43
C GLY A 82 -1.31 9.42 -17.55
N ALA A 83 -0.51 10.36 -18.06
CA ALA A 83 0.54 11.02 -17.30
C ALA A 83 -0.02 11.81 -16.10
N GLY A 84 -1.10 12.58 -16.30
CA GLY A 84 -1.77 13.32 -15.23
C GLY A 84 -2.36 12.41 -14.15
N ALA A 85 -3.00 11.31 -14.54
CA ALA A 85 -3.51 10.30 -13.61
C ALA A 85 -2.36 9.63 -12.83
N GLY A 86 -1.28 9.26 -13.52
CA GLY A 86 -0.07 8.70 -12.90
C GLY A 86 0.57 9.65 -11.89
N MET A 87 0.71 10.93 -12.24
CA MET A 87 1.26 11.95 -11.35
C MET A 87 0.39 12.18 -10.11
N THR A 88 -0.94 12.14 -10.26
CA THR A 88 -1.87 12.29 -9.13
C THR A 88 -1.72 11.12 -8.15
N ASN A 89 -1.59 9.89 -8.66
CA ASN A 89 -1.33 8.71 -7.84
C ASN A 89 0.03 8.79 -7.14
N LEU A 90 1.07 9.26 -7.83
CA LEU A 90 2.39 9.48 -7.25
C LEU A 90 2.36 10.43 -6.05
N ILE A 91 1.73 11.61 -6.21
CA ILE A 91 1.62 12.60 -5.12
C ILE A 91 0.89 12.00 -3.92
N ARG A 92 -0.14 11.19 -4.16
CA ARG A 92 -0.85 10.47 -3.10
C ARG A 92 0.06 9.47 -2.39
N THR A 93 0.77 8.62 -3.13
CA THR A 93 1.71 7.63 -2.57
C THR A 93 2.82 8.31 -1.76
N ALA A 94 3.34 9.45 -2.23
CA ALA A 94 4.33 10.24 -1.49
C ALA A 94 3.76 10.79 -0.16
N LYS A 95 2.56 11.38 -0.19
CA LYS A 95 1.89 11.88 1.03
C LYS A 95 1.61 10.78 2.04
N GLU A 96 1.22 9.59 1.57
CA GLU A 96 1.00 8.42 2.42
C GLU A 96 2.30 7.97 3.11
N ALA A 97 3.43 7.98 2.38
CA ALA A 97 4.74 7.65 2.93
C ALA A 97 5.18 8.65 4.01
N ASP A 98 5.02 9.96 3.77
CA ASP A 98 5.35 10.99 4.76
C ASP A 98 4.49 10.88 6.03
N ALA A 99 3.18 10.65 5.85
CA ALA A 99 2.25 10.50 6.96
C ALA A 99 2.54 9.25 7.81
N ALA A 100 2.99 8.16 7.19
CA ALA A 100 3.41 6.96 7.91
C ALA A 100 4.64 7.22 8.79
N GLN A 101 5.66 7.93 8.26
CA GLN A 101 6.85 8.28 9.04
C GLN A 101 6.54 9.22 10.22
N ALA A 102 5.61 10.17 10.04
CA ALA A 102 5.20 11.06 11.11
C ALA A 102 4.53 10.31 12.28
N ARG A 103 3.75 9.28 11.99
CA ARG A 103 3.09 8.44 13.01
C ARG A 103 4.09 7.62 13.81
N GLU A 104 5.03 6.97 13.14
CA GLU A 104 6.12 6.23 13.82
C GLU A 104 6.93 7.13 14.75
N ARG A 105 7.24 8.35 14.31
CA ARG A 105 7.96 9.33 15.16
C ARG A 105 7.14 9.78 16.36
N ALA A 106 5.84 9.98 16.20
CA ALA A 106 4.95 10.36 17.30
C ALA A 106 4.83 9.23 18.34
N GLU A 107 4.74 7.98 17.88
CA GLU A 107 4.70 6.79 18.75
C GLU A 107 6.03 6.60 19.50
N ALA A 108 7.17 6.76 18.81
CA ALA A 108 8.49 6.69 19.43
C ALA A 108 8.71 7.81 20.48
N ALA A 109 8.23 9.02 20.21
CA ALA A 109 8.28 10.14 21.16
C ALA A 109 7.41 9.89 22.40
N ALA A 110 6.21 9.31 22.22
CA ALA A 110 5.32 8.96 23.32
C ALA A 110 5.93 7.87 24.21
N GLN A 111 6.51 6.82 23.63
CA GLN A 111 7.19 5.74 24.36
C GLN A 111 8.40 6.24 25.17
N SER A 112 9.14 7.20 24.61
CA SER A 112 10.29 7.81 25.29
C SER A 112 9.87 8.62 26.53
N GLN A 113 8.68 9.23 26.51
CA GLN A 113 8.15 10.00 27.62
C GLN A 113 7.57 9.12 28.73
N SER A 114 6.89 8.03 28.39
CA SER A 114 6.41 7.05 29.39
C SER A 114 7.59 6.34 30.07
N ALA A 115 8.63 5.97 29.31
CA ALA A 115 9.85 5.40 29.89
C ALA A 115 10.55 6.39 30.84
N ARG A 116 10.63 7.69 30.48
CA ARG A 116 11.20 8.73 31.36
C ARG A 116 10.36 8.97 32.61
N ARG A 117 9.03 8.99 32.49
CA ARG A 117 8.12 9.15 33.65
C ARG A 117 8.22 7.98 34.63
N GLU A 118 8.33 6.76 34.14
CA GLU A 118 8.51 5.58 35.00
C GLU A 118 9.84 5.62 35.76
N THR A 119 10.93 6.07 35.14
CA THR A 119 12.22 6.23 35.83
C THR A 119 12.20 7.31 36.91
N ASP A 120 11.53 8.44 36.67
CA ASP A 120 11.42 9.55 37.63
C ASP A 120 10.53 9.17 38.83
N THR A 121 9.41 8.51 38.57
CA THR A 121 8.49 8.05 39.62
C THR A 121 9.10 6.93 40.48
N ARG A 122 10.02 6.13 39.93
CA ARG A 122 10.71 5.07 40.66
C ARG A 122 11.84 5.63 41.53
N ALA A 123 12.52 6.69 41.08
CA ALA A 123 13.55 7.38 41.86
C ALA A 123 12.99 8.10 43.10
N ASP A 124 11.77 8.65 43.01
CA ASP A 124 11.08 9.34 44.12
C ASP A 124 10.54 8.38 45.21
N ARG A 125 10.42 7.08 44.89
CA ARG A 125 9.88 6.08 45.82
C ARG A 125 10.94 5.42 46.72
N ASP A 126 12.21 5.53 46.34
CA ASP A 126 13.34 4.87 47.00
C ASP A 126 14.23 5.86 47.80
N GLY A 127 13.86 7.15 47.87
CA GLY A 127 14.53 8.21 48.66
C GLY A 127 13.75 8.61 49.91
#